data_AF-A0A2K3KIF8-F1
#
_entry.id   AF-A0A2K3KIF8-F1
#
_cell.length_a   1.000
_cell.length_b   1.000
_cell.length_c   1.000
_cell.angle_alpha   90.00
_cell.angle_beta   90.00
_cell.angle_gamma   90.00
#
_symmetry.space_group_name_H-M   'P 1'
#
loop_
_entity.id
_entity.type
_entity.pdbx_description
1 polymer ?
#
loop_
_entity_poly.entity_id
_entity_poly.type
_entity_poly.pdbx_seq_one_letter_code
_entity_poly.pdbx_strand_id
1 'polypeptide(L)'
;VAKKLEKMAEIDIVPETEMEDKVKAILKLIKDGELDMDGTPEEILKREPLAELVKICEEKLAQKNWLKFAEFVKKLENEISQLAQKNLVQEEELGKLKKELTARTKKCSALQRKLNTAEKDASGDKAKVENLEKDLLSLKTTKEELELNCEKLGEERQKLIKEHAQTLKFFEDENNELASEIVDLQRTLKEQEDAHQKLNEEYKQVDS
;
A
#
# COMPACT_ATOMS: atom_id res chain seq x y z
N VAL A 1 -6.84 -44.41 -23.05
CA VAL A 1 -6.65 -45.70 -22.32
C VAL A 1 -7.13 -46.89 -23.16
N ALA A 2 -8.36 -46.86 -23.68
CA ALA A 2 -8.91 -47.94 -24.53
C ALA A 2 -8.06 -48.32 -25.75
N LYS A 3 -7.54 -47.36 -26.53
CA LYS A 3 -6.68 -47.63 -27.71
C LYS A 3 -5.31 -48.24 -27.41
N LYS A 4 -4.88 -48.30 -26.14
CA LYS A 4 -3.57 -48.89 -25.75
C LYS A 4 -3.69 -50.34 -25.28
N LEU A 5 -4.90 -50.85 -25.08
CA LEU A 5 -5.16 -52.25 -24.71
C LEU A 5 -5.14 -53.20 -25.92
N GLU A 6 -5.34 -52.67 -27.13
CA GLU A 6 -5.46 -53.45 -28.37
C GLU A 6 -4.10 -53.90 -28.96
N LYS A 7 -2.98 -53.36 -28.46
CA LYS A 7 -1.61 -53.73 -28.90
C LYS A 7 -0.95 -54.84 -28.07
N MET A 8 -1.65 -55.47 -27.13
CA MET A 8 -1.07 -56.42 -26.16
C MET A 8 -1.22 -57.92 -26.53
N ALA A 9 -1.33 -58.24 -27.82
CA ALA A 9 -1.67 -59.60 -28.27
C ALA A 9 -0.51 -60.43 -28.85
N GLU A 10 0.74 -59.97 -28.82
CA GLU A 10 1.89 -60.77 -29.26
C GLU A 10 2.85 -60.98 -28.09
N ILE A 11 2.73 -62.14 -27.45
CA ILE A 11 3.80 -62.71 -26.63
C ILE A 11 3.99 -64.13 -27.14
N ASP A 12 5.10 -64.31 -27.87
CA ASP A 12 5.69 -65.61 -28.19
C ASP A 12 6.03 -66.32 -26.89
N ILE A 13 5.41 -67.48 -26.67
CA ILE A 13 5.75 -68.36 -25.56
C ILE A 13 6.07 -69.71 -26.18
N VAL A 14 7.37 -69.96 -26.42
CA VAL A 14 7.90 -71.31 -26.62
C VAL A 14 7.93 -72.01 -25.26
N PRO A 15 7.21 -73.15 -25.13
CA PRO A 15 7.88 -74.44 -25.05
C PRO A 15 7.05 -75.48 -25.83
N GLU A 16 7.20 -75.47 -27.16
CA GLU A 16 6.52 -76.42 -28.04
C GLU A 16 7.02 -77.84 -27.86
N THR A 17 8.25 -78.06 -27.38
CA THR A 17 8.90 -79.37 -27.43
C THR A 17 8.23 -80.45 -26.58
N GLU A 18 7.87 -80.19 -25.32
CA GLU A 18 7.25 -81.21 -24.45
C GLU A 18 5.78 -81.52 -24.84
N MET A 19 5.04 -80.49 -25.27
CA MET A 19 3.66 -80.67 -25.75
C MET A 19 3.66 -81.32 -27.13
N GLU A 20 4.58 -80.96 -28.03
CA GLU A 20 4.79 -81.64 -29.30
C GLU A 20 5.16 -83.11 -29.11
N ASP A 21 6.07 -83.42 -28.19
CA ASP A 21 6.52 -84.79 -27.95
C ASP A 21 5.38 -85.67 -27.43
N LYS A 22 4.53 -85.13 -26.52
CA LYS A 22 3.34 -85.85 -26.02
C LYS A 22 2.22 -85.93 -27.07
N VAL A 23 1.99 -84.89 -27.88
CA VAL A 23 1.05 -84.93 -29.02
C VAL A 23 1.51 -85.96 -30.06
N LYS A 24 2.82 -86.00 -30.38
CA LYS A 24 3.41 -87.00 -31.29
C LYS A 24 3.24 -88.42 -30.75
N ALA A 25 3.43 -88.64 -29.44
CA ALA A 25 3.22 -89.94 -28.81
C ALA A 25 1.75 -90.42 -28.91
N ILE A 26 0.78 -89.53 -28.66
CA ILE A 26 -0.65 -89.86 -28.77
C ILE A 26 -1.06 -90.10 -30.22
N LEU A 27 -0.59 -89.28 -31.17
CA LEU A 27 -0.83 -89.49 -32.61
C LEU A 27 -0.25 -90.82 -33.09
N LYS A 28 0.84 -91.31 -32.48
CA LYS A 28 1.41 -92.63 -32.75
C LYS A 28 0.49 -93.75 -32.25
N LEU A 29 0.00 -93.66 -31.01
CA LEU A 29 -0.97 -94.62 -30.43
C LEU A 29 -2.28 -94.70 -31.24
N ILE A 30 -2.72 -93.58 -31.84
CA ILE A 30 -3.90 -93.56 -32.73
C ILE A 30 -3.60 -94.28 -34.05
N LYS A 31 -2.43 -94.04 -34.64
CA LYS A 31 -2.02 -94.67 -35.91
C LYS A 31 -1.79 -96.17 -35.78
N ASP A 32 -1.31 -96.62 -34.62
CA ASP A 32 -1.00 -98.03 -34.35
C ASP A 32 -2.26 -98.86 -34.03
N GLY A 33 -3.46 -98.25 -34.03
CA GLY A 33 -4.75 -98.94 -33.84
C GLY A 33 -5.05 -99.35 -32.39
N GLU A 34 -4.21 -98.95 -31.44
CA GLU A 34 -4.38 -99.22 -30.01
C GLU A 34 -5.44 -98.32 -29.35
N LEU A 35 -5.89 -97.29 -30.07
CA LEU A 35 -6.95 -96.37 -29.66
C LEU A 35 -8.19 -96.53 -30.55
N ASP A 36 -9.09 -97.44 -30.17
CA ASP A 36 -10.42 -97.54 -30.80
C ASP A 36 -11.22 -96.24 -30.57
N MET A 37 -11.78 -95.66 -31.63
CA MET A 37 -12.46 -94.34 -31.63
C MET A 37 -13.98 -94.43 -31.33
N ASP A 38 -14.49 -95.64 -31.14
CA ASP A 38 -15.92 -95.96 -31.09
C ASP A 38 -16.48 -95.95 -29.65
N GLY A 39 -15.62 -95.73 -28.65
CA GLY A 39 -15.99 -95.65 -27.24
C GLY A 39 -16.70 -94.35 -26.87
N THR A 40 -17.53 -94.39 -25.82
CA THR A 40 -18.19 -93.17 -25.32
C THR A 40 -17.16 -92.16 -24.84
N PRO A 41 -17.41 -90.83 -24.94
CA PRO A 41 -16.43 -89.79 -24.58
C PRO A 41 -15.84 -89.94 -23.17
N GLU A 42 -16.60 -90.53 -22.24
CA GLU A 42 -16.19 -90.82 -20.86
C GLU A 42 -15.23 -92.02 -20.71
N GLU A 43 -15.14 -92.90 -21.70
CA GLU A 43 -14.22 -94.06 -21.71
C GLU A 43 -12.86 -93.71 -22.33
N ILE A 44 -12.83 -92.80 -23.32
CA ILE A 44 -11.59 -92.33 -23.98
C ILE A 44 -10.76 -91.44 -23.04
N LEU A 45 -11.43 -90.64 -22.19
CA LEU A 45 -10.80 -89.77 -21.19
C LEU A 45 -10.10 -90.51 -20.04
N LYS A 46 -10.32 -91.83 -19.88
CA LYS A 46 -9.66 -92.67 -18.86
C LYS A 46 -8.30 -93.22 -19.30
N ARG A 47 -7.86 -92.96 -20.54
CA ARG A 47 -6.55 -93.39 -21.03
C ARG A 47 -5.47 -92.40 -20.55
N GLU A 48 -4.63 -92.87 -19.63
CA GLU A 48 -3.58 -92.14 -18.89
C GLU A 48 -2.80 -91.08 -19.68
N PRO A 49 -2.39 -91.30 -20.95
CA PRO A 49 -1.64 -90.29 -21.72
C PRO A 49 -2.42 -89.03 -22.11
N LEU A 50 -3.74 -89.11 -22.32
CA LEU A 50 -4.58 -87.97 -22.68
C LEU A 50 -4.87 -87.06 -21.49
N ALA A 51 -5.11 -87.66 -20.32
CA ALA A 51 -5.34 -86.93 -19.08
C ALA A 51 -4.12 -86.08 -18.66
N GLU A 52 -2.91 -86.60 -18.86
CA GLU A 52 -1.68 -85.84 -18.64
C GLU A 52 -1.54 -84.63 -19.58
N LEU A 53 -1.94 -84.77 -20.84
CA LEU A 53 -1.82 -83.69 -21.81
C LEU A 53 -2.79 -82.55 -21.51
N VAL A 54 -4.04 -82.89 -21.13
CA VAL A 54 -5.02 -81.90 -20.65
C VAL A 54 -4.48 -81.15 -19.43
N LYS A 55 -3.90 -81.86 -18.46
CA LYS A 55 -3.31 -81.26 -17.27
C LYS A 55 -2.18 -80.28 -17.60
N ILE A 56 -1.28 -80.63 -18.51
CA ILE A 56 -0.19 -79.74 -18.97
C ILE A 56 -0.74 -78.49 -19.66
N CYS A 57 -1.78 -78.64 -20.50
CA CYS A 57 -2.43 -77.50 -21.13
C CYS A 57 -3.06 -76.55 -20.10
N GLU A 58 -3.76 -77.08 -19.09
CA GLU A 58 -4.35 -76.30 -18.00
C GLU A 58 -3.29 -75.55 -17.18
N GLU A 59 -2.18 -76.22 -16.83
CA GLU A 59 -1.05 -75.62 -16.11
C GLU A 59 -0.39 -74.48 -16.92
N LYS A 60 -0.19 -74.69 -18.23
CA LYS A 60 0.37 -73.66 -19.13
C LYS A 60 -0.58 -72.48 -19.32
N LEU A 61 -1.88 -72.73 -19.46
CA LEU A 61 -2.89 -71.68 -19.52
C LEU A 61 -2.91 -70.86 -18.21
N ALA A 62 -2.85 -71.52 -17.06
CA ALA A 62 -2.75 -70.87 -15.76
C ALA A 62 -1.47 -70.02 -15.65
N GLN A 63 -0.31 -70.55 -16.09
CA GLN A 63 0.96 -69.83 -16.11
C GLN A 63 0.90 -68.57 -16.99
N LYS A 64 0.33 -68.68 -18.20
CA LYS A 64 0.19 -67.54 -19.12
C LYS A 64 -0.72 -66.46 -18.54
N ASN A 65 -1.84 -66.85 -17.93
CA ASN A 65 -2.75 -65.92 -17.27
C ASN A 65 -2.10 -65.24 -16.06
N TRP A 66 -1.32 -65.99 -15.27
CA TRP A 66 -0.56 -65.46 -14.15
C TRP A 66 0.48 -64.41 -14.61
N LEU A 67 1.22 -64.68 -15.68
CA LEU A 67 2.22 -63.74 -16.20
C LEU A 67 1.58 -62.42 -16.65
N LYS A 68 0.47 -62.49 -17.39
CA LYS A 68 -0.31 -61.31 -17.78
C LYS A 68 -0.81 -60.52 -16.57
N PHE A 69 -1.28 -61.23 -15.55
CA PHE A 69 -1.71 -60.59 -14.30
C PHE A 69 -0.54 -59.91 -13.58
N ALA A 70 0.61 -60.56 -13.47
CA ALA A 70 1.81 -60.01 -12.83
C ALA A 70 2.31 -58.73 -13.53
N GLU A 71 2.33 -58.70 -14.88
CA GLU A 71 2.68 -57.50 -15.64
C GLU A 71 1.70 -56.36 -15.42
N PHE A 72 0.41 -56.67 -15.37
CA PHE A 72 -0.63 -55.69 -15.09
C PHE A 72 -0.47 -55.10 -13.67
N VAL A 73 -0.24 -55.94 -12.66
CA VAL A 73 0.03 -55.52 -11.29
C VAL A 73 1.27 -54.63 -11.24
N LYS A 74 2.38 -55.04 -11.85
CA LYS A 74 3.62 -54.25 -11.89
C LYS A 74 3.42 -52.86 -12.51
N LYS A 75 2.60 -52.78 -13.56
CA LYS A 75 2.25 -51.50 -14.18
C LYS A 75 1.45 -50.61 -13.23
N LEU A 76 0.44 -51.17 -12.56
CA LEU A 76 -0.35 -50.44 -11.57
C LEU A 76 0.50 -49.96 -10.40
N GLU A 77 1.40 -50.80 -9.88
CA GLU A 77 2.34 -50.43 -8.80
C GLU A 77 3.22 -49.24 -9.20
N ASN A 78 3.69 -49.23 -10.45
CA ASN A 78 4.51 -48.14 -10.97
C ASN A 78 3.69 -46.84 -11.12
N GLU A 79 2.44 -46.93 -11.60
CA GLU A 79 1.52 -45.79 -11.69
C GLU A 79 1.19 -45.22 -10.30
N ILE A 80 0.91 -46.09 -9.31
CA ILE A 80 0.67 -45.69 -7.91
C ILE A 80 1.89 -44.99 -7.34
N SER A 81 3.09 -45.53 -7.57
CA SER A 81 4.34 -44.94 -7.07
C SER A 81 4.59 -43.55 -7.67
N GLN A 82 4.34 -43.37 -8.97
CA GLN A 82 4.46 -42.07 -9.64
C GLN A 82 3.44 -41.05 -9.12
N LEU A 83 2.20 -41.48 -8.87
CA LEU A 83 1.16 -40.62 -8.30
C LEU A 83 1.49 -40.21 -6.86
N ALA A 84 1.98 -41.14 -6.04
CA ALA A 84 2.40 -40.87 -4.67
C ALA A 84 3.53 -39.82 -4.63
N GLN A 85 4.53 -39.94 -5.51
CA GLN A 85 5.61 -38.97 -5.60
C GLN A 85 5.12 -37.58 -6.03
N LYS A 86 4.21 -37.50 -7.02
CA LYS A 86 3.62 -36.22 -7.43
C LYS A 86 2.83 -35.56 -6.32
N ASN A 87 2.05 -36.34 -5.55
CA ASN A 87 1.29 -35.82 -4.43
C ASN A 87 2.21 -35.23 -3.34
N LEU A 88 3.32 -35.89 -3.01
CA LEU A 88 4.28 -35.37 -2.03
C LEU A 88 4.86 -34.01 -2.46
N VAL A 89 5.27 -33.86 -3.71
CA VAL A 89 5.79 -32.58 -4.24
C VAL A 89 4.72 -31.49 -4.16
N GLN A 90 3.47 -31.81 -4.53
CA GLN A 90 2.37 -30.86 -4.45
C GLN A 90 2.04 -30.44 -3.02
N GLU A 91 2.11 -31.35 -2.05
CA GLU A 91 1.91 -31.02 -0.63
C GLU A 91 2.99 -30.07 -0.09
N GLU A 92 4.25 -30.29 -0.48
CA GLU A 92 5.35 -29.38 -0.12
C GLU A 92 5.15 -27.97 -0.70
N GLU A 93 4.76 -27.87 -1.98
CA GLU A 93 4.47 -26.60 -2.64
C GLU A 93 3.29 -25.87 -1.99
N LEU A 94 2.20 -26.59 -1.68
CA LEU A 94 1.07 -26.05 -0.94
C LEU A 94 1.48 -25.54 0.45
N GLY A 95 2.39 -26.24 1.12
CA GLY A 95 2.97 -25.79 2.39
C GLY A 95 3.74 -24.48 2.27
N LYS A 96 4.57 -24.33 1.23
CA LYS A 96 5.31 -23.10 0.94
C LYS A 96 4.37 -21.93 0.65
N LEU A 97 3.38 -22.13 -0.22
CA LEU A 97 2.39 -21.12 -0.58
C LEU A 97 1.57 -20.67 0.62
N LYS A 98 1.12 -21.60 1.48
CA LYS A 98 0.41 -21.26 2.73
C LYS A 98 1.26 -20.38 3.63
N LYS A 99 2.55 -20.69 3.82
CA LYS A 99 3.45 -19.87 4.64
C LYS A 99 3.62 -18.47 4.05
N GLU A 100 3.84 -18.35 2.74
CA GLU A 100 3.95 -17.06 2.07
C GLU A 100 2.66 -16.23 2.20
N LEU A 101 1.50 -16.85 2.03
CA LEU A 101 0.20 -16.19 2.19
C LEU A 101 0.03 -15.61 3.59
N THR A 102 0.38 -16.37 4.64
CA THR A 102 0.31 -15.86 6.01
C THR A 102 1.29 -14.70 6.26
N ALA A 103 2.50 -14.77 5.69
CA ALA A 103 3.48 -13.69 5.81
C ALA A 103 3.02 -12.42 5.09
N ARG A 104 2.49 -12.55 3.87
CA ARG A 104 1.90 -11.44 3.11
C ARG A 104 0.70 -10.83 3.83
N THR A 105 -0.19 -11.63 4.39
CA THR A 105 -1.35 -11.16 5.17
C THR A 105 -0.91 -10.32 6.37
N LYS A 106 0.11 -10.76 7.12
CA LYS A 106 0.69 -9.98 8.23
C LYS A 106 1.29 -8.66 7.73
N LYS A 107 2.00 -8.67 6.60
CA LYS A 107 2.58 -7.46 5.99
C LYS A 107 1.50 -6.47 5.55
N CYS A 108 0.44 -6.92 4.89
CA CYS A 108 -0.70 -6.08 4.51
C CYS A 108 -1.36 -5.43 5.74
N SER A 109 -1.58 -6.21 6.80
CA SER A 109 -2.15 -5.68 8.05
C SER A 109 -1.25 -4.63 8.72
N ALA A 110 0.08 -4.80 8.64
CA ALA A 110 1.03 -3.81 9.13
C ALA A 110 1.02 -2.52 8.29
N LEU A 111 0.95 -2.65 6.95
CA LEU A 111 0.86 -1.51 6.04
C LEU A 111 -0.45 -0.74 6.23
N GLN A 112 -1.58 -1.43 6.41
CA GLN A 112 -2.86 -0.77 6.69
C GLN A 112 -2.82 0.08 7.97
N ARG A 113 -2.18 -0.42 9.04
CA ARG A 113 -2.00 0.37 10.27
C ARG A 113 -1.15 1.61 10.05
N LYS A 114 -0.06 1.49 9.28
CA LYS A 114 0.79 2.64 8.95
C LYS A 114 0.03 3.68 8.13
N LEU A 115 -0.76 3.24 7.15
CA LEU A 115 -1.60 4.12 6.34
C LEU A 115 -2.59 4.89 7.20
N ASN A 116 -3.37 4.20 8.03
CA ASN A 116 -4.36 4.84 8.91
C ASN A 116 -3.72 5.83 9.90
N THR A 117 -2.49 5.58 10.35
CA THR A 117 -1.76 6.50 11.24
C THR A 117 -1.33 7.74 10.48
N ALA A 118 -0.71 7.57 9.31
CA ALA A 118 -0.30 8.67 8.45
C ALA A 118 -1.49 9.55 8.00
N GLU A 119 -2.65 8.95 7.72
CA GLU A 119 -3.89 9.68 7.40
C GLU A 119 -4.38 10.53 8.57
N LYS A 120 -4.33 10.00 9.80
CA LYS A 120 -4.69 10.78 11.01
C LYS A 120 -3.74 11.94 11.24
N ASP A 121 -2.44 11.71 11.10
CA ASP A 121 -1.43 12.76 11.27
C ASP A 121 -1.60 13.86 10.21
N ALA A 122 -1.78 13.47 8.94
CA ALA A 122 -2.04 14.40 7.84
C ALA A 122 -3.33 15.22 8.07
N SER A 123 -4.38 14.60 8.59
CA SER A 123 -5.61 15.32 8.95
C SER A 123 -5.38 16.31 10.10
N GLY A 124 -4.56 15.95 11.08
CA GLY A 124 -4.20 16.83 12.19
C GLY A 124 -3.39 18.05 11.72
N ASP A 125 -2.43 17.83 10.83
CA ASP A 125 -1.62 18.91 10.27
C ASP A 125 -2.44 19.82 9.34
N LYS A 126 -3.38 19.27 8.57
CA LYS A 126 -4.31 20.06 7.77
C LYS A 126 -5.12 21.04 8.62
N ALA A 127 -5.68 20.57 9.75
CA ALA A 127 -6.44 21.44 10.66
C ALA A 127 -5.57 22.55 11.28
N LYS A 128 -4.29 22.29 11.56
CA LYS A 128 -3.36 23.32 12.05
C LYS A 128 -3.10 24.38 10.97
N VAL A 129 -2.90 23.96 9.72
CA VAL A 129 -2.69 24.89 8.60
C VAL A 129 -3.92 25.79 8.41
N GLU A 130 -5.13 25.22 8.41
CA GLU A 130 -6.37 26.00 8.29
C GLU A 130 -6.52 27.04 9.41
N ASN A 131 -6.16 26.69 10.65
CA ASN A 131 -6.16 27.64 11.77
C ASN A 131 -5.11 28.76 11.59
N LEU A 132 -3.88 28.41 11.19
CA LEU A 132 -2.82 29.40 10.96
C LEU A 132 -3.15 30.34 9.80
N GLU A 133 -3.78 29.84 8.74
CA GLU A 133 -4.27 30.68 7.64
C GLU A 133 -5.31 31.68 8.11
N LYS A 134 -6.24 31.25 8.98
CA LYS A 134 -7.24 32.13 9.59
C LYS A 134 -6.59 33.22 10.46
N ASP A 135 -5.63 32.84 11.30
CA ASP A 135 -4.91 33.77 12.16
C ASP A 135 -4.11 34.79 11.34
N LEU A 136 -3.47 34.34 10.25
CA LEU A 136 -2.71 35.19 9.35
C LEU A 136 -3.59 36.21 8.62
N LEU A 137 -4.79 35.81 8.19
CA LEU A 137 -5.78 36.73 7.63
C LEU A 137 -6.24 37.77 8.66
N SER A 138 -6.53 37.34 9.88
CA SER A 138 -6.91 38.26 10.97
C SER A 138 -5.81 39.27 11.27
N LEU A 139 -4.55 38.82 11.38
CA LEU A 139 -3.40 39.69 11.61
C LEU A 139 -3.23 40.70 10.49
N LYS A 140 -3.40 40.27 9.23
CA LYS A 140 -3.32 41.17 8.08
C LYS A 140 -4.36 42.29 8.14
N THR A 141 -5.61 41.97 8.47
CA THR A 141 -6.66 42.98 8.67
C THR A 141 -6.32 43.95 9.79
N THR A 142 -5.89 43.46 10.95
CA THR A 142 -5.51 44.36 12.06
C THR A 142 -4.32 45.24 11.73
N LYS A 143 -3.37 44.76 10.93
CA LYS A 143 -2.24 45.54 10.45
C LYS A 143 -2.70 46.69 9.56
N GLU A 144 -3.57 46.40 8.58
CA GLU A 144 -4.12 47.42 7.67
C GLU A 144 -4.90 48.50 8.44
N GLU A 145 -5.68 48.11 9.45
CA GLU A 145 -6.40 49.05 10.33
C GLU A 145 -5.44 49.95 11.13
N LEU A 146 -4.36 49.38 11.67
CA LEU A 146 -3.34 50.14 12.41
C LEU A 146 -2.57 51.11 11.49
N GLU A 147 -2.22 50.69 10.29
CA GLU A 147 -1.57 51.55 9.28
C GLU A 147 -2.45 52.77 8.96
N LEU A 148 -3.74 52.55 8.69
CA LEU A 148 -4.70 53.63 8.45
C LEU A 148 -4.85 54.59 9.66
N ASN A 149 -4.85 54.05 10.88
CA ASN A 149 -4.94 54.87 12.08
C ASN A 149 -3.67 55.71 12.30
N CYS A 150 -2.49 55.16 12.00
CA CYS A 150 -1.23 55.90 12.04
C CYS A 150 -1.21 57.06 11.03
N GLU A 151 -1.74 56.85 9.83
CA GLU A 151 -1.87 57.91 8.82
C GLU A 151 -2.75 59.06 9.34
N LYS A 152 -3.96 58.74 9.86
CA LYS A 152 -4.88 59.74 10.43
C LYS A 152 -4.26 60.54 11.58
N LEU A 153 -3.61 59.87 12.53
CA LEU A 153 -2.91 60.52 13.64
C LEU A 153 -1.77 61.43 13.14
N GLY A 154 -1.09 61.04 12.07
CA GLY A 154 -0.07 61.86 11.40
C GLY A 154 -0.66 63.16 10.85
N GLU A 155 -1.80 63.08 10.17
CA GLU A 155 -2.53 64.25 9.64
C GLU A 155 -3.02 65.18 10.76
N GLU A 156 -3.63 64.62 11.81
CA GLU A 156 -4.08 65.38 12.98
C GLU A 156 -2.93 66.10 13.68
N ARG A 157 -1.78 65.42 13.88
CA ARG A 157 -0.59 66.03 14.45
C ARG A 157 -0.10 67.19 13.59
N GLN A 158 -0.09 67.04 12.27
CA GLN A 158 0.35 68.10 11.37
C GLN A 158 -0.58 69.31 11.40
N LYS A 159 -1.90 69.07 11.52
CA LYS A 159 -2.90 70.12 11.70
C LYS A 159 -2.66 70.89 13.01
N LEU A 160 -2.49 70.17 14.12
CA LEU A 160 -2.23 70.76 15.43
C LEU A 160 -0.95 71.61 15.45
N ILE A 161 0.13 71.13 14.81
CA ILE A 161 1.38 71.89 14.67
C ILE A 161 1.14 73.23 13.94
N LYS A 162 0.33 73.23 12.87
CA LYS A 162 0.01 74.46 12.14
C LYS A 162 -0.79 75.44 12.99
N GLU A 163 -1.79 74.95 13.72
CA GLU A 163 -2.62 75.75 14.63
C GLU A 163 -1.78 76.37 15.77
N HIS A 164 -0.89 75.58 16.37
CA HIS A 164 0.03 76.09 17.39
C HIS A 164 1.01 77.14 16.83
N ALA A 165 1.56 76.92 15.64
CA ALA A 165 2.43 77.91 14.99
C ALA A 165 1.70 79.23 14.70
N GLN A 166 0.44 79.16 14.26
CA GLN A 166 -0.40 80.35 14.06
C GLN A 166 -0.68 81.09 15.38
N THR A 167 -1.02 80.34 16.43
CA THR A 167 -1.30 80.90 17.76
C THR A 167 -0.06 81.59 18.36
N LEU A 168 1.11 80.97 18.24
CA LEU A 168 2.37 81.56 18.71
C LEU A 168 2.68 82.86 17.98
N LYS A 169 2.51 82.88 16.66
CA LYS A 169 2.73 84.09 15.86
C LYS A 169 1.80 85.23 16.27
N PHE A 170 0.51 84.93 16.51
CA PHE A 170 -0.45 85.92 16.98
C PHE A 170 -0.01 86.58 18.30
N PHE A 171 0.40 85.78 19.29
CA PHE A 171 0.90 86.32 20.57
C PHE A 171 2.24 87.06 20.43
N GLU A 172 3.10 86.66 19.50
CA GLU A 172 4.36 87.36 19.23
C GLU A 172 4.10 88.75 18.62
N ASP A 173 3.16 88.84 17.66
CA ASP A 173 2.71 90.09 17.08
C ASP A 173 2.07 91.01 18.15
N GLU A 174 1.19 90.48 19.00
CA GLU A 174 0.54 91.21 20.11
C GLU A 174 1.55 91.69 21.17
N ASN A 175 2.53 90.85 21.53
CA ASN A 175 3.61 91.26 22.45
C ASN A 175 4.49 92.37 21.87
N ASN A 176 4.77 92.32 20.56
CA ASN A 176 5.55 93.36 19.89
C ASN A 176 4.78 94.70 19.87
N GLU A 177 3.47 94.66 19.66
CA GLU A 177 2.59 95.83 19.72
C GLU A 177 2.56 96.44 21.13
N LEU A 178 2.32 95.61 22.16
CA LEU A 178 2.35 96.04 23.56
C LEU A 178 3.72 96.59 23.98
N ALA A 179 4.82 95.98 23.52
CA ALA A 179 6.16 96.48 23.78
C ALA A 179 6.38 97.87 23.16
N SER A 180 5.87 98.12 21.95
CA SER A 180 5.91 99.43 21.31
C SER A 180 5.10 100.47 22.11
N GLU A 181 3.88 100.12 22.53
CA GLU A 181 3.03 101.00 23.34
C GLU A 181 3.68 101.34 24.70
N ILE A 182 4.34 100.38 25.35
CA ILE A 182 5.06 100.61 26.60
C ILE A 182 6.18 101.64 26.40
N VAL A 183 6.96 101.53 25.32
CA VAL A 183 8.03 102.48 25.01
C VAL A 183 7.47 103.89 24.77
N ASP A 184 6.36 104.00 24.05
CA ASP A 184 5.70 105.27 23.79
C ASP A 184 5.16 105.91 25.07
N LEU A 185 4.49 105.13 25.92
CA LEU A 185 4.00 105.60 27.22
C LEU A 185 5.14 106.03 28.14
N GLN A 186 6.26 105.30 28.17
CA GLN A 186 7.45 105.68 28.94
C GLN A 186 8.03 107.02 28.46
N ARG A 187 8.05 107.25 27.15
CA ARG A 187 8.48 108.53 26.58
C ARG A 187 7.55 109.68 26.99
N THR A 188 6.24 109.52 26.84
CA THR A 188 5.27 110.54 27.24
C THR A 188 5.30 110.81 28.75
N LEU A 189 5.47 109.78 29.58
CA LEU A 189 5.61 109.93 31.03
C LEU A 189 6.86 110.77 31.37
N LYS A 190 7.99 110.47 30.74
CA LYS A 190 9.23 111.23 30.95
C LYS A 190 9.10 112.69 30.53
N GLU A 191 8.47 112.96 29.38
CA GLU A 191 8.16 114.33 28.94
C GLU A 191 7.29 115.08 29.96
N GLN A 192 6.32 114.41 30.58
CA GLN A 192 5.52 114.99 31.66
C GLN A 192 6.32 115.22 32.94
N GLU A 193 7.18 114.28 33.35
CA GLU A 193 8.07 114.43 34.50
C GLU A 193 9.00 115.63 34.34
N ASP A 194 9.62 115.78 33.16
CA ASP A 194 10.47 116.91 32.81
C ASP A 194 9.68 118.24 32.83
N ALA A 195 8.46 118.26 32.28
CA ALA A 195 7.58 119.43 32.32
C ALA A 195 7.18 119.82 33.75
N HIS A 196 6.85 118.84 34.60
CA HIS A 196 6.54 119.06 36.01
C HIS A 196 7.75 119.58 36.80
N GLN A 197 8.95 119.05 36.56
CA GLN A 197 10.18 119.55 37.17
C GLN A 197 10.42 121.02 36.80
N LYS A 198 10.31 121.36 35.52
CA LYS A 198 10.45 122.74 35.05
C LYS A 198 9.42 123.68 35.69
N LEU A 199 8.16 123.27 35.75
CA LEU A 199 7.09 124.06 36.36
C LEU A 199 7.37 124.31 37.85
N ASN A 200 7.88 123.30 38.56
CA ASN A 200 8.28 123.42 39.96
C ASN A 200 9.48 124.36 40.16
N GLU A 201 10.44 124.39 39.23
CA GLU A 201 11.53 125.38 39.23
C GLU A 201 11.02 126.81 39.01
N GLU A 202 10.08 127.01 38.08
CA GLU A 202 9.43 128.31 37.85
C GLU A 202 8.68 128.79 39.10
N TYR A 203 7.92 127.92 39.77
CA TYR A 203 7.24 128.25 41.03
C TYR A 203 8.20 128.74 42.13
N LYS A 204 9.36 128.10 42.30
CA LYS A 204 10.37 128.53 43.28
C LYS A 204 10.93 129.93 43.00
N GLN A 205 10.94 130.38 41.75
CA GLN A 205 11.40 131.72 41.38
C GLN A 205 10.36 132.82 41.67
N VAL A 206 9.07 132.47 41.73
CA VAL A 206 7.98 133.43 41.99
C VAL A 206 7.79 133.69 43.49
N ASP A 207 8.15 132.72 44.34
CA ASP A 207 8.06 132.82 45.81
C ASP A 207 9.32 133.41 46.49
N SER A 208 10.36 133.81 45.74
CA SER A 208 11.58 134.49 46.24
C SER A 208 11.59 135.97 45.91
#